data_AF-A0A1G2F078-F1
#
_entry.id   AF-A0A1G2F078-F1
#
_cell.length_a   1.000
_cell.length_b   1.000
_cell.length_c   1.000
_cell.angle_alpha   90.00
_cell.angle_beta   90.00
_cell.angle_gamma   90.00
#
_symmetry.space_group_name_H-M   'P 1'
#
loop_
_entity.id
_entity.type
_entity.pdbx_description
1 polymer ?
#
loop_
_entity_poly.entity_id
_entity_poly.type
_entity_poly.pdbx_seq_one_letter_code
_entity_poly.pdbx_strand_id
1 'polypeptide(L)'
;MASFTLSSDAITGSGTSAVDVVSGYKQAGDLVFYVSPTNSSILVGEGAGVNLAAGGLQNTVLGYQALNSGTTSSYNTAIGYQALKVDIGLGYNVAVGHSSLKANISGTGNTAVGLQSLFSNTTGGNNVALGYNANYANTEGNNNVGIGQQSLRFNTTGNDNVALGYQSLLFNTAPTSTVAVGVEAGYGVNDTTNSQNNTFVGYQSGYANTTGDNNILLGYKAGNNLTTGANNIVIGYDIDSPTAANSNTLNIGNLIFATGIDGTGTTLSAGNVGIGVATPGASNLLDLASTTKGFVMPRMTKAQRDAIATPVAGMQVYQTDNTPGLRVYNGTNWMKFTEATDI
;
A
#
# COMPACT_ATOMS: atom_id res chain seq x y z
N MET A 1 -29.66 42.01 -2.53
CA MET A 1 -28.23 41.67 -2.63
C MET A 1 -27.46 42.71 -1.84
N ALA A 2 -26.90 42.36 -0.68
CA ALA A 2 -26.03 43.26 0.07
C ALA A 2 -24.68 43.29 -0.66
N SER A 3 -24.36 44.40 -1.30
CA SER A 3 -23.07 44.63 -1.92
C SER A 3 -22.02 44.85 -0.82
N PHE A 4 -21.01 43.98 -0.78
CA PHE A 4 -19.83 44.18 0.05
C PHE A 4 -18.92 45.21 -0.64
N THR A 5 -19.11 46.50 -0.31
CA THR A 5 -18.19 47.57 -0.72
C THR A 5 -17.12 47.74 0.35
N LEU A 6 -15.88 47.34 0.04
CA LEU A 6 -14.69 47.73 0.80
C LEU A 6 -14.51 49.24 0.63
N SER A 7 -14.69 50.05 1.68
CA SER A 7 -14.39 51.48 1.60
C SER A 7 -12.88 51.69 1.60
N SER A 8 -12.43 52.72 0.89
CA SER A 8 -11.03 53.14 0.80
C SER A 8 -10.39 53.44 2.16
N ASP A 9 -11.19 53.64 3.20
CA ASP A 9 -10.73 53.95 4.57
C ASP A 9 -10.29 52.71 5.37
N ALA A 10 -10.58 51.49 4.90
CA ALA A 10 -10.14 50.27 5.59
C ALA A 10 -8.63 49.96 5.44
N ILE A 11 -7.91 50.70 4.57
CA ILE A 11 -6.46 50.49 4.34
C ILE A 11 -5.62 51.73 4.71
N THR A 12 -6.24 52.88 5.02
CA THR A 12 -5.54 54.10 5.43
C THR A 12 -5.96 54.58 6.83
N GLY A 13 -5.73 53.74 7.85
CA GLY A 13 -6.09 54.02 9.25
C GLY A 13 -4.93 54.59 10.08
N SER A 14 -5.06 55.85 10.49
CA SER A 14 -4.13 56.68 11.27
C SER A 14 -3.92 56.28 12.74
N GLY A 15 -3.53 55.03 13.03
CA GLY A 15 -3.19 54.61 14.39
C GLY A 15 -2.35 53.34 14.39
N THR A 16 -1.02 53.48 14.52
CA THR A 16 0.04 52.44 14.68
C THR A 16 0.01 51.19 13.77
N SER A 17 -0.99 51.06 12.90
CA SER A 17 -1.29 49.90 12.06
C SER A 17 -1.23 50.35 10.61
N ALA A 18 -0.06 50.85 10.20
CA ALA A 18 0.17 51.26 8.82
C ALA A 18 0.36 50.00 7.96
N VAL A 19 -0.51 49.82 6.97
CA VAL A 19 -0.27 48.90 5.84
C VAL A 19 0.84 49.54 5.01
N ASP A 20 2.07 49.04 5.15
CA ASP A 20 3.14 49.34 4.21
C ASP A 20 3.25 48.17 3.23
N VAL A 21 3.29 48.46 1.93
CA VAL A 21 3.45 47.49 0.83
C VAL A 21 4.71 46.64 1.03
N VAL A 22 5.68 47.15 1.81
CA VAL A 22 6.93 46.47 2.14
C VAL A 22 6.83 45.62 3.41
N SER A 23 5.98 46.00 4.38
CA SER A 23 5.98 45.42 5.75
C SER A 23 4.68 44.69 6.16
N GLY A 24 3.64 44.74 5.33
CA GLY A 24 2.34 44.10 5.57
C GLY A 24 1.44 44.85 6.57
N TYR A 25 0.24 44.31 6.79
CA TYR A 25 -0.69 44.74 7.83
C TYR A 25 -0.35 44.03 9.15
N LYS A 26 -0.23 44.83 10.22
CA LYS A 26 0.03 44.35 11.58
C LYS A 26 -1.11 44.74 12.52
N GLN A 27 -1.45 43.85 13.45
CA GLN A 27 -2.38 44.13 14.54
C GLN A 27 -1.64 43.94 15.87
N ALA A 28 -1.64 44.96 16.73
CA ALA A 28 -0.92 44.94 18.03
C ALA A 28 0.59 44.58 17.96
N GLY A 29 1.22 44.73 16.79
CA GLY A 29 2.64 44.41 16.55
C GLY A 29 2.88 43.13 15.74
N ASP A 30 1.88 42.26 15.67
CA ASP A 30 1.98 40.97 14.97
C ASP A 30 1.58 41.09 13.50
N LEU A 31 2.33 40.43 12.61
CA LEU A 31 2.01 40.34 11.18
C LEU A 31 0.73 39.51 10.99
N VAL A 32 -0.28 40.11 10.35
CA VAL A 32 -1.57 39.47 10.10
C VAL A 32 -1.82 39.27 8.60
N PHE A 33 -1.35 40.18 7.75
CA PHE A 33 -1.45 40.00 6.30
C PHE A 33 -0.22 40.56 5.61
N TYR A 34 0.39 39.76 4.74
CA TYR A 34 1.58 40.14 4.00
C TYR A 34 1.57 39.50 2.62
N VAL A 35 1.84 40.30 1.60
CA VAL A 35 2.11 39.83 0.25
C VAL A 35 3.49 40.34 -0.11
N SER A 36 4.43 39.43 -0.33
CA SER A 36 5.81 39.83 -0.56
C SER A 36 5.98 40.42 -1.96
N PRO A 37 6.61 41.60 -2.08
CA PRO A 37 6.96 42.17 -3.38
C PRO A 37 8.20 41.51 -4.01
N THR A 38 9.01 40.77 -3.24
CA THR A 38 10.31 40.25 -3.70
C THR A 38 10.35 38.73 -3.80
N ASN A 39 9.54 38.02 -3.02
CA ASN A 39 9.59 36.56 -2.96
C ASN A 39 8.29 35.86 -3.41
N SER A 40 7.28 36.61 -3.87
CA SER A 40 5.99 36.08 -4.34
C SER A 40 5.22 35.22 -3.33
N SER A 41 5.48 35.37 -2.02
CA SER A 41 4.73 34.68 -0.96
C SER A 41 3.51 35.48 -0.49
N ILE A 42 2.47 34.78 -0.06
CA ILE A 42 1.26 35.32 0.57
C ILE A 42 1.14 34.74 1.97
N LEU A 43 1.08 35.59 2.99
CA LEU A 43 0.97 35.20 4.40
C LEU A 43 -0.25 35.87 5.02
N VAL A 44 -1.09 35.06 5.69
CA VAL A 44 -2.32 35.52 6.34
C VAL A 44 -2.48 34.83 7.69
N GLY A 45 -2.71 35.57 8.76
CA GLY A 45 -2.86 35.08 10.13
C GLY A 45 -1.71 35.49 11.03
N GLU A 46 -2.01 35.65 12.32
CA GLU A 46 -1.02 36.00 13.35
C GLU A 46 0.09 34.95 13.42
N GLY A 47 1.35 35.38 13.30
CA GLY A 47 2.51 34.50 13.33
C GLY A 47 2.71 33.65 12.08
N ALA A 48 1.93 33.87 11.01
CA ALA A 48 2.08 33.18 9.73
C ALA A 48 3.37 33.60 9.04
N GLY A 49 4.29 32.66 8.78
CA GLY A 49 5.46 32.91 7.95
C GLY A 49 6.42 34.00 8.45
N VAL A 50 6.40 34.33 9.75
CA VAL A 50 7.13 35.48 10.34
C VAL A 50 8.64 35.49 10.06
N ASN A 51 9.24 34.32 9.79
CA ASN A 51 10.66 34.17 9.50
C ASN A 51 11.00 34.03 7.99
N LEU A 52 10.02 34.12 7.09
CA LEU A 52 10.23 34.00 5.64
C LEU A 52 10.85 35.24 4.97
N ALA A 53 11.09 36.30 5.74
CA ALA A 53 11.51 37.61 5.24
C ALA A 53 12.94 37.66 4.66
N ALA A 54 13.72 36.57 4.72
CA ALA A 54 15.14 36.56 4.32
C ALA A 54 15.57 35.44 3.33
N GLY A 55 14.67 34.58 2.84
CA GLY A 55 15.11 33.52 1.92
C GLY A 55 14.09 32.56 1.30
N GLY A 56 12.87 32.44 1.84
CA GLY A 56 11.84 31.55 1.26
C GLY A 56 11.05 32.21 0.13
N LEU A 57 10.89 31.52 -1.01
CA LEU A 57 10.16 32.01 -2.19
C LEU A 57 8.84 31.26 -2.40
N GLN A 58 7.84 31.94 -2.95
CA GLN A 58 6.62 31.37 -3.52
C GLN A 58 5.81 30.49 -2.55
N ASN A 59 5.64 30.96 -1.32
CA ASN A 59 4.86 30.28 -0.28
C ASN A 59 3.42 30.82 -0.18
N THR A 60 2.44 29.95 0.06
CA THR A 60 1.06 30.31 0.41
C THR A 60 0.80 29.89 1.85
N VAL A 61 0.60 30.86 2.76
CA VAL A 61 0.45 30.61 4.20
C VAL A 61 -0.83 31.27 4.71
N LEU A 62 -1.71 30.50 5.35
CA LEU A 62 -2.97 30.95 5.91
C LEU A 62 -3.26 30.26 7.25
N GLY A 63 -3.14 30.96 8.37
CA GLY A 63 -3.52 30.46 9.69
C GLY A 63 -2.57 30.88 10.81
N TYR A 64 -3.05 30.78 12.05
CA TYR A 64 -2.27 31.11 13.24
C TYR A 64 -1.02 30.22 13.33
N GLN A 65 0.16 30.84 13.39
CA GLN A 65 1.47 30.18 13.46
C GLN A 65 1.75 29.15 12.33
N ALA A 66 1.08 29.26 11.19
CA ALA A 66 1.40 28.43 10.02
C ALA A 66 2.76 28.84 9.45
N LEU A 67 3.62 27.86 9.09
CA LEU A 67 4.98 28.10 8.58
C LEU A 67 5.81 29.10 9.42
N ASN A 68 5.66 29.05 10.75
CA ASN A 68 6.22 30.08 11.64
C ASN A 68 7.76 30.08 11.66
N SER A 69 8.42 28.93 11.59
CA SER A 69 9.89 28.84 11.72
C SER A 69 10.64 28.60 10.41
N GLY A 70 10.00 28.75 9.25
CA GLY A 70 10.67 28.58 7.96
C GLY A 70 11.52 29.78 7.60
N THR A 71 12.85 29.61 7.57
CA THR A 71 13.81 30.69 7.27
C THR A 71 14.23 30.73 5.79
N THR A 72 14.25 29.57 5.11
CA THR A 72 14.69 29.45 3.70
C THR A 72 13.79 28.54 2.83
N SER A 73 12.73 27.98 3.41
CA SER A 73 11.85 27.02 2.73
C SER A 73 10.98 27.70 1.66
N SER A 74 10.93 27.11 0.46
CA SER A 74 10.23 27.67 -0.71
C SER A 74 9.15 26.72 -1.23
N TYR A 75 8.19 27.24 -1.98
CA TYR A 75 7.16 26.45 -2.67
C TYR A 75 6.21 25.68 -1.74
N ASN A 76 5.92 26.20 -0.56
CA ASN A 76 5.03 25.55 0.40
C ASN A 76 3.60 26.11 0.37
N THR A 77 2.63 25.26 0.65
CA THR A 77 1.25 25.64 0.97
C THR A 77 0.94 25.22 2.40
N ALA A 78 0.75 26.16 3.31
CA ALA A 78 0.45 25.90 4.72
C ALA A 78 -0.86 26.58 5.13
N ILE A 79 -1.92 25.81 5.34
CA ILE A 79 -3.27 26.31 5.64
C ILE A 79 -3.82 25.65 6.89
N GLY A 80 -4.04 26.41 7.95
CA GLY A 80 -4.61 25.96 9.22
C GLY A 80 -3.79 26.34 10.44
N TYR A 81 -4.34 26.09 11.63
CA TYR A 81 -3.66 26.34 12.89
C TYR A 81 -2.39 25.48 13.01
N GLN A 82 -1.22 26.11 13.09
CA GLN A 82 0.09 25.44 13.19
C GLN A 82 0.39 24.44 12.05
N ALA A 83 -0.21 24.62 10.87
CA ALA A 83 0.13 23.84 9.69
C ALA A 83 1.57 24.15 9.26
N LEU A 84 2.37 23.11 9.00
CA LEU A 84 3.79 23.23 8.65
C LEU A 84 4.57 24.16 9.58
N LYS A 85 4.26 24.15 10.90
CA LYS A 85 4.78 25.14 11.85
C LYS A 85 6.31 25.21 11.84
N VAL A 86 6.95 24.05 11.79
CA VAL A 86 8.39 23.89 11.62
C VAL A 86 8.64 23.38 10.21
N ASP A 87 9.49 24.09 9.47
CA ASP A 87 10.03 23.68 8.16
C ASP A 87 11.36 24.39 7.88
N ILE A 88 12.48 23.78 8.27
CA ILE A 88 13.83 24.33 8.07
C ILE A 88 14.54 23.74 6.83
N GLY A 89 13.82 22.98 6.00
CA GLY A 89 14.31 22.35 4.78
C GLY A 89 14.14 23.20 3.50
N LEU A 90 14.30 22.55 2.35
CA LEU A 90 14.23 23.21 1.02
C LEU A 90 12.80 23.49 0.54
N GLY A 91 11.78 22.90 1.19
CA GLY A 91 10.35 23.14 0.94
C GLY A 91 9.65 22.12 0.04
N TYR A 92 8.76 22.59 -0.84
CA TYR A 92 7.83 21.78 -1.66
C TYR A 92 6.79 20.99 -0.86
N ASN A 93 6.32 21.54 0.27
CA ASN A 93 5.37 20.86 1.14
C ASN A 93 3.96 21.46 1.04
N VAL A 94 2.94 20.60 1.03
CA VAL A 94 1.53 20.98 1.18
C VAL A 94 1.06 20.51 2.55
N ALA A 95 0.54 21.41 3.37
CA ALA A 95 0.04 21.15 4.71
C ALA A 95 -1.31 21.88 4.88
N VAL A 96 -2.41 21.14 4.91
CA VAL A 96 -3.75 21.70 5.06
C VAL A 96 -4.48 21.01 6.22
N GLY A 97 -4.70 21.73 7.31
CA GLY A 97 -5.38 21.23 8.50
C GLY A 97 -4.72 21.70 9.80
N HIS A 98 -5.39 21.44 10.92
CA HIS A 98 -4.82 21.77 12.23
C HIS A 98 -3.62 20.86 12.52
N SER A 99 -2.45 21.47 12.71
CA SER A 99 -1.18 20.79 12.98
C SER A 99 -0.79 19.72 11.95
N SER A 100 -1.23 19.86 10.69
CA SER A 100 -0.74 19.02 9.60
C SER A 100 0.74 19.33 9.33
N LEU A 101 1.58 18.30 9.21
CA LEU A 101 3.01 18.41 8.93
C LEU A 101 3.78 19.32 9.92
N LYS A 102 3.38 19.31 11.19
CA LYS A 102 3.81 20.32 12.19
C LYS A 102 5.31 20.31 12.47
N ALA A 103 5.95 19.14 12.48
CA ALA A 103 7.34 18.95 12.95
C ALA A 103 8.38 18.78 11.83
N ASN A 104 8.05 19.13 10.57
CA ASN A 104 8.94 18.92 9.43
C ASN A 104 10.26 19.67 9.60
N ILE A 105 11.38 18.96 9.81
CA ILE A 105 12.68 19.61 9.98
C ILE A 105 13.28 19.84 8.60
N SER A 106 13.50 18.78 7.82
CA SER A 106 14.16 18.86 6.50
C SER A 106 13.46 18.06 5.39
N GLY A 107 12.30 17.46 5.67
CA GLY A 107 11.54 16.72 4.66
C GLY A 107 11.06 17.62 3.51
N THR A 108 11.09 17.10 2.29
CA THR A 108 10.67 17.84 1.08
C THR A 108 9.64 17.04 0.29
N GLY A 109 8.77 17.72 -0.46
CA GLY A 109 7.81 17.04 -1.35
C GLY A 109 6.64 16.36 -0.62
N ASN A 110 6.36 16.71 0.63
CA ASN A 110 5.29 16.07 1.39
C ASN A 110 3.92 16.73 1.13
N THR A 111 2.85 15.93 1.02
CA THR A 111 1.46 16.40 0.96
C THR A 111 0.70 15.87 2.17
N ALA A 112 0.33 16.75 3.10
CA ALA A 112 -0.39 16.45 4.33
C ALA A 112 -1.71 17.21 4.38
N VAL A 113 -2.84 16.51 4.33
CA VAL A 113 -4.17 17.12 4.36
C VAL A 113 -5.03 16.40 5.41
N GLY A 114 -5.42 17.11 6.46
CA GLY A 114 -6.20 16.56 7.57
C GLY A 114 -5.70 17.04 8.93
N LEU A 115 -6.50 16.81 9.96
CA LEU A 115 -6.09 17.07 11.34
C LEU A 115 -4.93 16.13 11.70
N GLN A 116 -3.77 16.72 12.03
CA GLN A 116 -2.56 16.02 12.46
C GLN A 116 -2.02 14.97 11.46
N SER A 117 -2.29 15.11 10.16
CA SER A 117 -1.64 14.30 9.13
C SER A 117 -0.13 14.61 9.08
N LEU A 118 0.74 13.59 9.04
CA LEU A 118 2.22 13.73 9.07
C LEU A 118 2.74 14.58 10.26
N PHE A 119 2.07 14.54 11.41
CA PHE A 119 2.37 15.41 12.54
C PHE A 119 3.85 15.40 13.00
N SER A 120 4.46 14.20 13.08
CA SER A 120 5.81 13.99 13.61
C SER A 120 6.92 13.91 12.55
N ASN A 121 6.62 14.13 11.26
CA ASN A 121 7.63 13.99 10.18
C ASN A 121 8.83 14.90 10.45
N THR A 122 10.05 14.36 10.55
CA THR A 122 11.25 15.17 10.78
C THR A 122 12.08 15.31 9.50
N THR A 123 12.50 14.21 8.88
CA THR A 123 13.38 14.22 7.69
C THR A 123 12.78 13.54 6.47
N GLY A 124 11.71 12.75 6.63
CA GLY A 124 11.05 12.01 5.55
C GLY A 124 10.52 12.92 4.44
N GLY A 125 10.74 12.53 3.19
CA GLY A 125 10.29 13.23 1.99
C GLY A 125 9.35 12.42 1.10
N ASN A 126 8.67 13.12 0.20
CA ASN A 126 7.75 12.56 -0.80
C ASN A 126 6.60 11.72 -0.22
N ASN A 127 6.13 12.05 0.99
CA ASN A 127 5.00 11.34 1.61
C ASN A 127 3.66 12.03 1.27
N VAL A 128 2.61 11.24 1.01
CA VAL A 128 1.24 11.71 0.87
C VAL A 128 0.42 11.20 2.06
N ALA A 129 -0.19 12.10 2.82
CA ALA A 129 -1.05 11.78 3.96
C ALA A 129 -2.37 12.55 3.88
N LEU A 130 -3.48 11.86 3.65
CA LEU A 130 -4.81 12.44 3.54
C LEU A 130 -5.77 11.79 4.55
N GLY A 131 -6.14 12.52 5.60
CA GLY A 131 -7.07 12.03 6.63
C GLY A 131 -6.66 12.41 8.06
N TYR A 132 -7.57 12.18 9.01
CA TYR A 132 -7.27 12.39 10.44
C TYR A 132 -6.19 11.42 10.91
N ASN A 133 -5.08 11.95 11.43
CA ASN A 133 -3.91 11.18 11.89
C ASN A 133 -3.31 10.24 10.83
N ALA A 134 -3.51 10.51 9.54
CA ALA A 134 -2.84 9.77 8.47
C ALA A 134 -1.31 9.98 8.58
N ASN A 135 -0.55 8.89 8.63
CA ASN A 135 0.90 8.89 8.74
C ASN A 135 1.45 9.72 9.92
N TYR A 136 0.73 9.74 11.04
CA TYR A 136 0.97 10.65 12.18
C TYR A 136 2.40 10.57 12.75
N ALA A 137 2.93 9.36 12.95
CA ALA A 137 4.17 9.12 13.67
C ALA A 137 5.42 9.03 12.77
N ASN A 138 5.31 9.29 11.46
CA ASN A 138 6.46 9.21 10.54
C ASN A 138 7.57 10.12 11.06
N THR A 139 8.80 9.64 11.12
CA THR A 139 9.97 10.48 11.45
C THR A 139 10.87 10.62 10.23
N GLU A 140 11.27 9.48 9.64
CA GLU A 140 12.29 9.43 8.58
C GLU A 140 11.81 8.74 7.30
N GLY A 141 10.65 8.06 7.35
CA GLY A 141 10.12 7.30 6.21
C GLY A 141 9.84 8.17 4.98
N ASN A 142 10.15 7.65 3.79
CA ASN A 142 10.02 8.31 2.51
C ASN A 142 9.03 7.58 1.59
N ASN A 143 8.47 8.32 0.63
CA ASN A 143 7.62 7.77 -0.44
C ASN A 143 6.40 6.98 0.05
N ASN A 144 5.86 7.29 1.23
CA ASN A 144 4.67 6.62 1.75
C ASN A 144 3.38 7.34 1.31
N VAL A 145 2.36 6.58 0.94
CA VAL A 145 1.01 7.08 0.61
C VAL A 145 0.02 6.55 1.64
N GLY A 146 -0.41 7.39 2.59
CA GLY A 146 -1.45 7.10 3.57
C GLY A 146 -2.72 7.90 3.29
N ILE A 147 -3.80 7.25 2.87
CA ILE A 147 -5.08 7.89 2.61
C ILE A 147 -6.17 7.17 3.41
N GLY A 148 -6.79 7.89 4.34
CA GLY A 148 -7.79 7.36 5.26
C GLY A 148 -7.55 7.81 6.68
N GLN A 149 -8.54 7.63 7.55
CA GLN A 149 -8.36 7.89 8.97
C GLN A 149 -7.37 6.86 9.53
N GLN A 150 -6.32 7.36 10.19
CA GLN A 150 -5.27 6.56 10.84
C GLN A 150 -4.54 5.56 9.91
N SER A 151 -4.60 5.72 8.58
CA SER A 151 -3.74 4.95 7.66
C SER A 151 -2.27 5.24 7.96
N LEU A 152 -1.42 4.22 8.11
CA LEU A 152 0.00 4.34 8.48
C LEU A 152 0.27 5.14 9.78
N ARG A 153 -0.69 5.22 10.71
CA ARG A 153 -0.57 6.12 11.89
C ARG A 153 0.74 5.96 12.66
N PHE A 154 1.20 4.72 12.85
CA PHE A 154 2.40 4.41 13.62
C PHE A 154 3.63 4.05 12.76
N ASN A 155 3.64 4.41 11.47
CA ASN A 155 4.84 4.32 10.66
C ASN A 155 5.90 5.27 11.19
N THR A 156 7.10 4.78 11.52
CA THR A 156 8.21 5.64 11.99
C THR A 156 9.30 5.78 10.93
N THR A 157 9.79 4.67 10.38
CA THR A 157 10.92 4.65 9.43
C THR A 157 10.64 3.87 8.15
N GLY A 158 9.47 3.24 8.02
CA GLY A 158 9.10 2.48 6.81
C GLY A 158 9.02 3.39 5.58
N ASN A 159 9.48 2.87 4.44
CA ASN A 159 9.52 3.53 3.15
C ASN A 159 8.64 2.81 2.13
N ASP A 160 8.20 3.53 1.11
CA ASP A 160 7.56 2.97 -0.09
C ASP A 160 6.27 2.18 0.19
N ASN A 161 5.54 2.53 1.27
CA ASN A 161 4.26 1.88 1.60
C ASN A 161 3.06 2.62 1.00
N VAL A 162 2.04 1.88 0.57
CA VAL A 162 0.75 2.42 0.13
C VAL A 162 -0.34 1.89 1.05
N ALA A 163 -1.06 2.77 1.73
CA ALA A 163 -2.13 2.45 2.66
C ALA A 163 -3.37 3.29 2.34
N LEU A 164 -4.42 2.66 1.81
CA LEU A 164 -5.67 3.31 1.44
C LEU A 164 -6.84 2.67 2.20
N GLY A 165 -7.35 3.33 3.24
CA GLY A 165 -8.47 2.87 4.05
C GLY A 165 -8.43 3.33 5.50
N TYR A 166 -9.55 3.13 6.22
CA TYR A 166 -9.58 3.29 7.68
C TYR A 166 -8.63 2.27 8.32
N GLN A 167 -7.64 2.74 9.08
CA GLN A 167 -6.67 1.91 9.80
C GLN A 167 -5.91 0.87 8.94
N SER A 168 -5.77 1.10 7.63
CA SER A 168 -4.89 0.28 6.78
C SER A 168 -3.43 0.47 7.20
N LEU A 169 -2.69 -0.64 7.41
CA LEU A 169 -1.30 -0.63 7.92
C LEU A 169 -1.10 0.22 9.19
N LEU A 170 -2.04 0.15 10.14
CA LEU A 170 -2.06 1.03 11.32
C LEU A 170 -0.73 1.03 12.11
N PHE A 171 -0.15 -0.16 12.33
CA PHE A 171 1.01 -0.39 13.20
C PHE A 171 2.35 -0.58 12.46
N ASN A 172 2.45 -0.16 11.20
CA ASN A 172 3.60 -0.39 10.31
C ASN A 172 4.89 0.33 10.77
N THR A 173 5.54 -0.10 11.84
CA THR A 173 6.64 0.65 12.49
C THR A 173 7.88 0.83 11.59
N ALA A 174 8.32 -0.21 10.88
CA ALA A 174 9.41 -0.15 9.91
C ALA A 174 9.26 -0.91 8.56
N PRO A 175 8.21 -1.73 8.26
CA PRO A 175 8.16 -2.47 7.00
C PRO A 175 8.13 -1.55 5.78
N THR A 176 8.66 -2.07 4.67
CA THR A 176 8.82 -1.34 3.42
C THR A 176 8.13 -2.05 2.27
N SER A 177 7.79 -1.28 1.23
CA SER A 177 7.24 -1.80 -0.04
C SER A 177 5.93 -2.59 0.11
N THR A 178 5.11 -2.28 1.13
CA THR A 178 3.82 -2.95 1.34
C THR A 178 2.66 -2.11 0.81
N VAL A 179 1.76 -2.74 0.07
CA VAL A 179 0.51 -2.16 -0.43
C VAL A 179 -0.66 -2.71 0.39
N ALA A 180 -1.46 -1.84 0.98
CA ALA A 180 -2.68 -2.17 1.71
C ALA A 180 -3.83 -1.27 1.26
N VAL A 181 -4.86 -1.85 0.65
CA VAL A 181 -6.02 -1.14 0.12
C VAL A 181 -7.29 -1.78 0.67
N GLY A 182 -7.98 -1.08 1.56
CA GLY A 182 -9.17 -1.57 2.25
C GLY A 182 -9.19 -1.14 3.72
N VAL A 183 -10.38 -1.17 4.32
CA VAL A 183 -10.53 -0.96 5.77
C VAL A 183 -9.81 -2.09 6.50
N GLU A 184 -8.91 -1.72 7.42
CA GLU A 184 -8.13 -2.64 8.25
C GLU A 184 -7.29 -3.66 7.45
N ALA A 185 -6.98 -3.37 6.17
CA ALA A 185 -6.04 -4.17 5.39
C ALA A 185 -4.63 -4.08 6.02
N GLY A 186 -4.00 -5.22 6.28
CA GLY A 186 -2.70 -5.29 6.97
C GLY A 186 -2.71 -4.70 8.38
N TYR A 187 -3.84 -4.71 9.09
CA TYR A 187 -3.95 -4.09 10.42
C TYR A 187 -2.91 -4.61 11.42
N GLY A 188 -2.66 -5.92 11.43
CA GLY A 188 -1.76 -6.58 12.38
C GLY A 188 -0.27 -6.39 12.10
N VAL A 189 0.10 -5.72 11.01
CA VAL A 189 1.51 -5.49 10.62
C VAL A 189 2.15 -4.61 11.67
N ASN A 190 2.90 -5.25 12.56
CA ASN A 190 3.50 -4.64 13.75
C ASN A 190 4.87 -5.27 13.99
N ASP A 191 5.78 -5.05 13.06
CA ASP A 191 7.15 -5.52 13.14
C ASP A 191 8.12 -4.42 12.68
N THR A 192 9.30 -4.45 13.25
CA THR A 192 10.40 -3.52 12.95
C THR A 192 11.42 -4.11 11.98
N THR A 193 11.33 -5.40 11.63
CA THR A 193 12.28 -6.04 10.70
C THR A 193 11.62 -6.80 9.56
N ASN A 194 10.50 -7.47 9.80
CA ASN A 194 9.79 -8.27 8.79
C ASN A 194 8.41 -7.65 8.44
N SER A 195 7.61 -8.33 7.65
CA SER A 195 6.36 -7.88 6.97
C SER A 195 6.52 -6.94 5.75
N GLN A 196 7.59 -7.09 4.99
CA GLN A 196 7.91 -6.34 3.76
C GLN A 196 7.28 -6.98 2.51
N ASN A 197 7.17 -6.18 1.45
CA ASN A 197 6.76 -6.61 0.11
C ASN A 197 5.39 -7.30 0.05
N ASN A 198 4.47 -6.95 0.96
CA ASN A 198 3.13 -7.53 0.96
C ASN A 198 2.17 -6.73 0.09
N THR A 199 1.15 -7.39 -0.46
CA THR A 199 0.01 -6.77 -1.13
C THR A 199 -1.27 -7.26 -0.45
N PHE A 200 -1.95 -6.39 0.29
CA PHE A 200 -3.22 -6.64 0.96
C PHE A 200 -4.32 -5.79 0.30
N VAL A 201 -5.28 -6.40 -0.36
CA VAL A 201 -6.32 -5.66 -1.07
C VAL A 201 -7.69 -6.24 -0.73
N GLY A 202 -8.48 -5.49 0.02
CA GLY A 202 -9.81 -5.88 0.49
C GLY A 202 -10.02 -5.55 1.97
N TYR A 203 -11.29 -5.51 2.39
CA TYR A 203 -11.66 -5.33 3.81
C TYR A 203 -11.01 -6.44 4.65
N GLN A 204 -10.21 -6.07 5.66
CA GLN A 204 -9.50 -7.00 6.55
C GLN A 204 -8.61 -8.05 5.84
N SER A 205 -8.15 -7.76 4.61
CA SER A 205 -7.15 -8.61 3.95
C SER A 205 -5.84 -8.58 4.74
N GLY A 206 -5.28 -9.75 5.06
CA GLY A 206 -4.06 -9.85 5.86
C GLY A 206 -4.17 -9.28 7.28
N TYR A 207 -5.38 -9.21 7.85
CA TYR A 207 -5.64 -8.55 9.13
C TYR A 207 -4.71 -9.01 10.27
N ALA A 208 -4.44 -10.32 10.40
CA ALA A 208 -3.57 -10.85 11.45
C ALA A 208 -2.09 -10.93 11.09
N ASN A 209 -1.66 -10.50 9.89
CA ASN A 209 -0.27 -10.63 9.47
C ASN A 209 0.62 -9.72 10.33
N THR A 210 1.46 -10.32 11.18
CA THR A 210 2.39 -9.61 12.06
C THR A 210 3.78 -9.48 11.45
N THR A 211 4.33 -10.55 10.87
CA THR A 211 5.73 -10.63 10.42
C THR A 211 5.90 -11.33 9.06
N GLY A 212 4.82 -11.78 8.43
CA GLY A 212 4.88 -12.53 7.17
C GLY A 212 5.21 -11.63 5.98
N ASP A 213 6.23 -11.99 5.20
CA ASP A 213 6.74 -11.23 4.05
C ASP A 213 6.21 -11.74 2.71
N ASN A 214 6.27 -10.89 1.67
CA ASN A 214 6.07 -11.26 0.27
C ASN A 214 4.73 -11.96 -0.01
N ASN A 215 3.67 -11.63 0.72
CA ASN A 215 2.34 -12.20 0.51
C ASN A 215 1.48 -11.34 -0.40
N ILE A 216 0.71 -11.95 -1.29
CA ILE A 216 -0.36 -11.33 -2.07
C ILE A 216 -1.69 -11.84 -1.54
N LEU A 217 -2.41 -11.02 -0.78
CA LEU A 217 -3.72 -11.32 -0.22
C LEU A 217 -4.76 -10.38 -0.87
N LEU A 218 -5.72 -10.94 -1.60
CA LEU A 218 -6.68 -10.18 -2.42
C LEU A 218 -8.12 -10.69 -2.22
N GLY A 219 -8.96 -9.84 -1.63
CA GLY A 219 -10.40 -10.04 -1.44
C GLY A 219 -10.86 -9.72 -0.01
N TYR A 220 -12.17 -9.77 0.22
CA TYR A 220 -12.74 -9.60 1.56
C TYR A 220 -12.17 -10.67 2.49
N LYS A 221 -11.49 -10.27 3.57
CA LYS A 221 -10.87 -11.15 4.57
C LYS A 221 -9.87 -12.19 4.01
N ALA A 222 -9.29 -11.96 2.84
CA ALA A 222 -8.29 -12.87 2.29
C ALA A 222 -7.06 -12.97 3.21
N GLY A 223 -6.71 -14.19 3.61
CA GLY A 223 -5.58 -14.52 4.48
C GLY A 223 -5.63 -13.84 5.84
N ASN A 224 -6.82 -13.53 6.37
CA ASN A 224 -6.95 -12.80 7.63
C ASN A 224 -6.42 -13.57 8.84
N ASN A 225 -6.20 -14.87 8.71
CA ASN A 225 -5.65 -15.78 9.72
C ASN A 225 -4.13 -15.98 9.61
N LEU A 226 -3.50 -15.46 8.56
CA LEU A 226 -2.05 -15.56 8.33
C LEU A 226 -1.32 -14.59 9.26
N THR A 227 -0.41 -15.08 10.11
CA THR A 227 0.35 -14.26 11.08
C THR A 227 1.81 -14.08 10.69
N THR A 228 2.53 -15.18 10.45
CA THR A 228 3.98 -15.15 10.19
C THR A 228 4.36 -15.77 8.85
N GLY A 229 3.39 -16.33 8.13
CA GLY A 229 3.63 -17.01 6.88
C GLY A 229 4.07 -16.07 5.76
N ALA A 230 4.98 -16.53 4.90
CA ALA A 230 5.58 -15.71 3.84
C ALA A 230 5.42 -16.33 2.45
N ASN A 231 5.58 -15.52 1.41
CA ASN A 231 5.53 -15.96 0.00
C ASN A 231 4.22 -16.65 -0.37
N ASN A 232 3.09 -16.21 0.20
CA ASN A 232 1.77 -16.78 -0.12
C ASN A 232 0.99 -15.90 -1.09
N ILE A 233 0.20 -16.51 -1.96
CA ILE A 233 -0.82 -15.85 -2.77
C ILE A 233 -2.18 -16.38 -2.32
N VAL A 234 -3.01 -15.54 -1.71
CA VAL A 234 -4.36 -15.88 -1.26
C VAL A 234 -5.36 -14.95 -1.93
N ILE A 235 -6.28 -15.49 -2.74
CA ILE A 235 -7.25 -14.70 -3.50
C ILE A 235 -8.66 -15.24 -3.29
N GLY A 236 -9.60 -14.40 -2.85
CA GLY A 236 -11.02 -14.73 -2.78
C GLY A 236 -11.78 -14.08 -1.62
N TYR A 237 -13.02 -14.51 -1.41
CA TYR A 237 -13.87 -14.07 -0.31
C TYR A 237 -13.71 -14.99 0.90
N ASP A 238 -13.26 -14.42 2.02
CA ASP A 238 -13.08 -15.07 3.33
C ASP A 238 -12.25 -16.36 3.21
N ILE A 239 -11.11 -16.25 2.51
CA ILE A 239 -10.22 -17.36 2.24
C ILE A 239 -9.08 -17.34 3.24
N ASP A 240 -9.00 -18.40 4.04
CA ASP A 240 -7.95 -18.60 5.02
C ASP A 240 -6.77 -19.37 4.46
N SER A 241 -5.59 -19.08 4.99
CA SER A 241 -4.45 -19.98 4.86
C SER A 241 -4.69 -21.25 5.68
N PRO A 242 -4.27 -22.46 5.24
CA PRO A 242 -4.43 -23.69 6.01
C PRO A 242 -3.87 -23.62 7.44
N THR A 243 -2.79 -22.87 7.64
CA THR A 243 -2.25 -22.55 8.98
C THR A 243 -1.76 -21.09 9.03
N ALA A 244 -1.65 -20.52 10.23
CA ALA A 244 -1.24 -19.14 10.44
C ALA A 244 0.23 -18.86 10.03
N ALA A 245 1.08 -19.88 10.00
CA ALA A 245 2.51 -19.78 9.64
C ALA A 245 2.82 -20.35 8.24
N ASN A 246 1.80 -20.78 7.50
CA ASN A 246 1.95 -21.39 6.20
C ASN A 246 2.71 -20.49 5.23
N SER A 247 3.63 -21.05 4.43
CA SER A 247 4.47 -20.28 3.52
C SER A 247 4.59 -20.95 2.17
N ASN A 248 4.91 -20.18 1.13
CA ASN A 248 5.13 -20.65 -0.25
C ASN A 248 3.90 -21.34 -0.85
N THR A 249 2.72 -20.75 -0.65
CA THR A 249 1.45 -21.34 -1.11
C THR A 249 0.65 -20.46 -2.04
N LEU A 250 -0.10 -21.10 -2.95
CA LEU A 250 -1.13 -20.46 -3.77
C LEU A 250 -2.50 -21.01 -3.33
N ASN A 251 -3.37 -20.15 -2.80
CA ASN A 251 -4.76 -20.43 -2.46
C ASN A 251 -5.69 -19.49 -3.23
N ILE A 252 -6.45 -20.01 -4.19
CA ILE A 252 -7.48 -19.24 -4.91
C ILE A 252 -8.85 -19.86 -4.63
N GLY A 253 -9.67 -19.15 -3.84
CA GLY A 253 -11.05 -19.51 -3.56
C GLY A 253 -11.24 -20.88 -2.89
N ASN A 254 -10.27 -21.37 -2.12
CA ASN A 254 -10.24 -22.73 -1.54
C ASN A 254 -10.34 -23.87 -2.56
N LEU A 255 -10.15 -23.60 -3.85
CA LEU A 255 -10.27 -24.59 -4.92
C LEU A 255 -8.90 -25.10 -5.40
N ILE A 256 -7.91 -24.21 -5.46
CA ILE A 256 -6.54 -24.51 -5.88
C ILE A 256 -5.64 -24.28 -4.66
N PHE A 257 -4.92 -25.33 -4.24
CA PHE A 257 -3.89 -25.28 -3.20
C PHE A 257 -2.54 -25.66 -3.83
N ALA A 258 -1.46 -24.99 -3.48
CA ALA A 258 -0.12 -25.39 -3.91
C ALA A 258 0.90 -25.26 -2.79
N THR A 259 1.93 -26.11 -2.77
CA THR A 259 3.02 -26.05 -1.79
C THR A 259 4.38 -26.12 -2.48
N GLY A 260 5.40 -25.46 -1.91
CA GLY A 260 6.77 -25.49 -2.44
C GLY A 260 6.95 -24.74 -3.77
N ILE A 261 6.12 -23.72 -4.04
CA ILE A 261 6.26 -22.89 -5.26
C ILE A 261 7.31 -21.80 -5.04
N ASP A 262 8.59 -22.19 -5.08
CA ASP A 262 9.76 -21.37 -4.75
C ASP A 262 10.70 -21.12 -5.95
N GLY A 263 10.22 -21.36 -7.17
CA GLY A 263 11.01 -21.14 -8.39
C GLY A 263 11.44 -19.67 -8.51
N THR A 264 12.74 -19.41 -8.64
CA THR A 264 13.29 -18.06 -8.82
C THR A 264 14.08 -17.95 -10.13
N GLY A 265 13.87 -16.84 -10.87
CA GLY A 265 14.58 -16.57 -12.11
C GLY A 265 14.37 -17.65 -13.17
N THR A 266 15.43 -18.40 -13.48
CA THR A 266 15.41 -19.53 -14.43
C THR A 266 15.14 -20.89 -13.76
N THR A 267 14.94 -20.92 -12.44
CA THR A 267 14.76 -22.16 -11.67
C THR A 267 13.28 -22.52 -11.61
N LEU A 268 12.92 -23.67 -12.16
CA LEU A 268 11.57 -24.22 -12.04
C LEU A 268 11.34 -24.69 -10.60
N SER A 269 10.18 -24.32 -10.05
CA SER A 269 9.74 -24.82 -8.75
C SER A 269 9.59 -26.35 -8.77
N ALA A 270 9.96 -26.98 -7.65
CA ALA A 270 9.74 -28.41 -7.40
C ALA A 270 8.43 -28.70 -6.62
N GLY A 271 7.58 -27.69 -6.46
CA GLY A 271 6.32 -27.77 -5.73
C GLY A 271 5.21 -28.54 -6.47
N ASN A 272 4.09 -28.72 -5.79
CA ASN A 272 2.93 -29.44 -6.31
C ASN A 272 1.60 -28.68 -6.13
N VAL A 273 0.57 -29.10 -6.86
CA VAL A 273 -0.76 -28.48 -6.87
C VAL A 273 -1.84 -29.50 -6.48
N GLY A 274 -2.68 -29.15 -5.51
CA GLY A 274 -3.92 -29.83 -5.18
C GLY A 274 -5.13 -29.07 -5.72
N ILE A 275 -6.10 -29.79 -6.30
CA ILE A 275 -7.42 -29.25 -6.62
C ILE A 275 -8.44 -30.00 -5.76
N GLY A 276 -9.02 -29.27 -4.80
CA GLY A 276 -9.88 -29.85 -3.76
C GLY A 276 -9.12 -30.61 -2.66
N VAL A 277 -7.80 -30.48 -2.58
CA VAL A 277 -6.93 -31.12 -1.58
C VAL A 277 -6.06 -30.06 -0.90
N ALA A 278 -6.17 -29.92 0.43
CA ALA A 278 -5.45 -28.90 1.20
C ALA A 278 -3.95 -29.21 1.41
N THR A 279 -3.57 -30.50 1.39
CA THR A 279 -2.19 -30.96 1.57
C THR A 279 -1.86 -31.97 0.47
N PRO A 280 -1.44 -31.52 -0.73
CA PRO A 280 -1.13 -32.44 -1.83
C PRO A 280 -0.02 -33.40 -1.43
N GLY A 281 -0.15 -34.68 -1.77
CA GLY A 281 0.85 -35.69 -1.41
C GLY A 281 2.26 -35.34 -1.93
N ALA A 282 3.30 -35.56 -1.11
CA ALA A 282 4.68 -35.17 -1.46
C ALA A 282 5.23 -35.84 -2.73
N SER A 283 4.64 -36.96 -3.16
CA SER A 283 5.00 -37.67 -4.41
C SER A 283 4.10 -37.29 -5.60
N ASN A 284 3.11 -36.43 -5.41
CA ASN A 284 2.17 -36.01 -6.43
C ASN A 284 2.59 -34.64 -6.99
N LEU A 285 2.65 -34.49 -8.31
CA LEU A 285 2.76 -33.17 -8.94
C LEU A 285 1.39 -32.47 -9.02
N LEU A 286 0.33 -33.25 -9.30
CA LEU A 286 -1.06 -32.82 -9.31
C LEU A 286 -1.89 -33.82 -8.47
N ASP A 287 -2.56 -33.32 -7.43
CA ASP A 287 -3.44 -34.09 -6.56
C ASP A 287 -4.89 -33.63 -6.75
N LEU A 288 -5.79 -34.55 -7.06
CA LEU A 288 -7.19 -34.26 -7.37
C LEU A 288 -8.09 -35.03 -6.42
N ALA A 289 -8.87 -34.33 -5.60
CA ALA A 289 -9.91 -34.97 -4.79
C ALA A 289 -11.29 -34.40 -5.13
N SER A 290 -12.21 -35.31 -5.42
CA SER A 290 -13.62 -35.00 -5.52
C SER A 290 -14.43 -36.25 -5.19
N THR A 291 -15.49 -36.08 -4.41
CA THR A 291 -16.48 -37.13 -4.15
C THR A 291 -17.62 -37.11 -5.17
N THR A 292 -17.66 -36.10 -6.05
CA THR A 292 -18.78 -35.85 -6.97
C THR A 292 -18.35 -35.65 -8.43
N LYS A 293 -17.05 -35.62 -8.72
CA LYS A 293 -16.50 -35.39 -10.07
C LYS A 293 -15.40 -36.41 -10.38
N GLY A 294 -15.27 -36.78 -11.65
CA GLY A 294 -14.17 -37.61 -12.15
C GLY A 294 -13.11 -36.77 -12.87
N PHE A 295 -11.93 -37.36 -13.09
CA PHE A 295 -10.89 -36.78 -13.94
C PHE A 295 -11.11 -37.19 -15.40
N VAL A 296 -11.24 -36.21 -16.30
CA VAL A 296 -11.32 -36.45 -17.74
C VAL A 296 -9.96 -36.19 -18.37
N MET A 297 -9.26 -37.26 -18.71
CA MET A 297 -8.03 -37.18 -19.49
C MET A 297 -8.30 -36.77 -20.96
N PRO A 298 -7.29 -36.30 -21.72
CA PRO A 298 -7.44 -36.01 -23.13
C PRO A 298 -8.08 -37.19 -23.89
N ARG A 299 -9.20 -36.90 -24.57
CA ARG A 299 -9.98 -37.87 -25.33
C ARG A 299 -9.74 -37.68 -26.81
N MET A 300 -9.41 -38.76 -27.51
CA MET A 300 -9.06 -38.67 -28.92
C MET A 300 -9.27 -40.01 -29.63
N THR A 301 -9.42 -39.96 -30.95
CA THR A 301 -9.40 -41.15 -31.82
C THR A 301 -8.01 -41.78 -31.85
N LYS A 302 -7.92 -43.04 -32.29
CA LYS A 302 -6.66 -43.74 -32.52
C LYS A 302 -5.76 -42.95 -33.47
N ALA A 303 -6.34 -42.40 -34.55
CA ALA A 303 -5.61 -41.60 -35.52
C ALA A 303 -5.01 -40.33 -34.88
N GLN A 304 -5.79 -39.62 -34.05
CA GLN A 304 -5.31 -38.45 -33.31
C GLN A 304 -4.24 -38.80 -32.26
N ARG A 305 -4.39 -39.92 -31.54
CA ARG A 305 -3.37 -40.42 -30.61
C ARG A 305 -2.05 -40.74 -31.31
N ASP A 306 -2.12 -41.46 -32.42
CA ASP A 306 -0.94 -41.85 -33.18
C ASP A 306 -0.26 -40.66 -33.87
N ALA A 307 -0.99 -39.55 -34.05
CA ALA A 307 -0.47 -38.28 -34.54
C ALA A 307 0.24 -37.43 -33.45
N ILE A 308 0.24 -37.83 -32.18
CA ILE A 308 1.03 -37.17 -31.15
C ILE A 308 2.51 -37.34 -31.49
N ALA A 309 3.18 -36.24 -31.84
CA ALA A 309 4.62 -36.25 -32.07
C ALA A 309 5.36 -36.47 -30.75
N THR A 310 6.34 -37.38 -30.74
CA THR A 310 7.26 -37.63 -29.62
C THR A 310 6.58 -37.81 -28.25
N PRO A 311 5.65 -38.78 -28.07
CA PRO A 311 5.03 -39.02 -26.77
C PRO A 311 6.07 -39.49 -25.74
N VAL A 312 5.91 -39.07 -24.48
CA VAL A 312 6.78 -39.45 -23.36
C VAL A 312 6.25 -40.67 -22.62
N ALA A 313 7.14 -41.51 -22.07
CA ALA A 313 6.74 -42.65 -21.25
C ALA A 313 5.87 -42.19 -20.05
N GLY A 314 4.78 -42.89 -19.79
CA GLY A 314 3.79 -42.53 -18.77
C GLY A 314 2.67 -41.61 -19.26
N MET A 315 2.74 -41.06 -20.49
CA MET A 315 1.65 -40.26 -21.06
C MET A 315 0.35 -41.07 -21.13
N GLN A 316 -0.75 -40.51 -20.61
CA GLN A 316 -2.05 -41.16 -20.57
C GLN A 316 -3.07 -40.43 -21.44
N VAL A 317 -3.81 -41.17 -22.28
CA VAL A 317 -4.98 -40.65 -23.03
C VAL A 317 -6.15 -41.64 -22.99
N TYR A 318 -7.37 -41.18 -23.22
CA TYR A 318 -8.51 -42.08 -23.44
C TYR A 318 -8.77 -42.18 -24.95
N GLN A 319 -8.53 -43.37 -25.52
CA GLN A 319 -8.87 -43.62 -26.92
C GLN A 319 -10.39 -43.82 -27.05
N THR A 320 -11.04 -43.10 -27.95
CA THR A 320 -12.52 -43.10 -28.08
C THR A 320 -13.08 -44.06 -29.12
N ASP A 321 -12.24 -44.59 -30.02
CA ASP A 321 -12.60 -45.49 -31.11
C ASP A 321 -11.68 -46.73 -31.15
N ASN A 322 -11.86 -47.62 -32.14
CA ASN A 322 -10.96 -48.74 -32.46
C ASN A 322 -10.38 -49.50 -31.23
N THR A 323 -11.28 -50.06 -30.42
CA THR A 323 -11.07 -50.53 -29.04
C THR A 323 -10.87 -49.39 -28.03
N PRO A 324 -11.96 -48.77 -27.56
CA PRO A 324 -11.91 -47.71 -26.55
C PRO A 324 -11.24 -48.14 -25.25
N GLY A 325 -10.65 -47.18 -24.55
CA GLY A 325 -10.10 -47.38 -23.22
C GLY A 325 -8.88 -46.50 -22.92
N LEU A 326 -8.45 -46.57 -21.66
CA LEU A 326 -7.25 -45.90 -21.16
C LEU A 326 -6.01 -46.45 -21.89
N ARG A 327 -5.20 -45.54 -22.43
CA ARG A 327 -3.92 -45.83 -23.06
C ARG A 327 -2.80 -45.17 -22.29
N VAL A 328 -1.71 -45.91 -22.06
CA VAL A 328 -0.47 -45.40 -21.48
C VAL A 328 0.67 -45.65 -22.46
N TYR A 329 1.44 -44.63 -22.79
CA TYR A 329 2.63 -44.80 -23.62
C TYR A 329 3.78 -45.34 -22.77
N ASN A 330 4.41 -46.45 -23.16
CA ASN A 330 5.48 -47.08 -22.37
C ASN A 330 6.90 -46.64 -22.76
N GLY A 331 7.04 -45.63 -23.61
CA GLY A 331 8.32 -45.19 -24.21
C GLY A 331 8.48 -45.65 -25.66
N THR A 332 7.80 -46.71 -26.06
CA THR A 332 7.88 -47.27 -27.42
C THR A 332 6.51 -47.43 -28.07
N ASN A 333 5.51 -47.88 -27.32
CA ASN A 333 4.19 -48.24 -27.81
C ASN A 333 3.08 -47.71 -26.88
N TRP A 334 1.91 -47.47 -27.47
CA TRP A 334 0.68 -47.20 -26.73
C TRP A 334 0.08 -48.51 -26.21
N MET A 335 0.19 -48.72 -24.90
CA MET A 335 -0.38 -49.87 -24.19
C MET A 335 -1.82 -49.58 -23.81
N LYS A 336 -2.72 -50.54 -24.00
CA LYS A 336 -4.06 -50.47 -23.40
C LYS A 336 -3.93 -50.88 -21.93
N PHE A 337 -4.50 -50.11 -21.02
CA PHE A 337 -4.76 -50.62 -19.68
C PHE A 337 -5.88 -51.66 -19.80
N THR A 338 -5.51 -52.93 -19.64
CA THR A 338 -6.45 -54.05 -19.60
C THR A 338 -6.45 -54.57 -18.18
N GLU A 339 -7.63 -54.70 -17.57
CA GLU A 339 -7.77 -55.34 -16.26
C GLU A 339 -7.16 -56.74 -16.33
N ALA A 340 -6.06 -56.96 -15.59
CA ALA A 340 -5.77 -58.26 -15.04
C ALA A 340 -6.49 -58.26 -13.69
N THR A 341 -7.44 -59.17 -13.51
CA THR A 341 -8.19 -59.38 -12.27
C THR A 341 -7.31 -59.19 -11.03
N ASP A 342 -7.63 -58.18 -10.22
CA ASP A 342 -7.10 -57.78 -8.90
C ASP A 342 -5.80 -58.46 -8.39
N ILE A 343 -4.74 -57.66 -8.22
CA ILE A 343 -3.66 -57.90 -7.25
C ILE A 343 -3.54 -56.67 -6.35
#